data_AF-M1B9S9-F1
#
_entry.id   AF-M1B9S9-F1
#
_cell.length_a   1.000
_cell.length_b   1.000
_cell.length_c   1.000
_cell.angle_alpha   90.00
_cell.angle_beta   90.00
_cell.angle_gamma   90.00
#
_symmetry.space_group_name_H-M   'P 1'
#
loop_
_entity.id
_entity.type
_entity.pdbx_description
1 polymer ?
#
loop_
_entity_poly.entity_id
_entity_poly.type
_entity_poly.pdbx_seq_one_letter_code
_entity_poly.pdbx_strand_id
1 'polypeptide(L)'
;MSPFRLLIFRGNAFNLQVVGYLIALIDQNNFTSEDNGSIFLACDTILNLLLKQEQIKFPSDDPSFIRLSVALSRWAEGMDDASIIMMASSICSLILDLTSEEALLNHPDFTSGDIGNLSKLIRRSFVMCGQDLISDDAKAEVDLFQIITSAYSSWADRFPSIKQAVESSGPFGFRRVS
;
A
#
# COMPACT_ATOMS: atom_id res chain seq x y z
N MET A 1 -15.45 -18.34 -25.04
CA MET A 1 -14.96 -17.35 -24.05
C MET A 1 -16.16 -16.47 -23.67
N SER A 2 -16.54 -16.36 -22.39
CA SER A 2 -17.76 -15.62 -22.01
C SER A 2 -17.53 -14.09 -22.04
N PRO A 3 -18.55 -13.28 -22.38
CA PRO A 3 -18.43 -11.81 -22.40
C PRO A 3 -18.03 -11.23 -21.03
N PHE A 4 -18.42 -11.88 -19.93
CA PHE A 4 -17.98 -11.53 -18.58
C PHE A 4 -16.47 -11.73 -18.36
N ARG A 5 -15.88 -12.82 -18.87
CA ARG A 5 -14.42 -13.02 -18.78
C ARG A 5 -13.65 -12.01 -19.62
N LEU A 6 -14.20 -11.56 -20.73
CA LEU A 6 -13.58 -10.54 -21.58
C LEU A 6 -13.60 -9.15 -20.93
N LEU A 7 -14.69 -8.80 -20.24
CA LEU A 7 -14.80 -7.55 -19.46
C LEU A 7 -13.85 -7.56 -18.25
N ILE A 8 -13.77 -8.67 -17.52
CA ILE A 8 -12.83 -8.82 -16.40
C ILE A 8 -11.37 -8.76 -16.91
N PHE A 9 -11.05 -9.42 -18.02
CA PHE A 9 -9.71 -9.37 -18.60
C PHE A 9 -9.32 -7.97 -19.06
N ARG A 10 -10.24 -7.22 -19.68
CA ARG A 10 -10.03 -5.81 -20.06
C ARG A 10 -9.88 -4.89 -18.85
N GLY A 11 -10.66 -5.11 -17.79
CA GLY A 11 -10.53 -4.41 -16.52
C GLY A 11 -9.18 -4.68 -15.87
N ASN A 12 -8.77 -5.94 -15.76
CA ASN A 12 -7.49 -6.33 -15.19
C ASN A 12 -6.30 -5.77 -15.99
N ALA A 13 -6.38 -5.75 -17.33
CA ALA A 13 -5.35 -5.17 -18.17
C ALA A 13 -5.23 -3.64 -18.01
N PHE A 14 -6.34 -2.93 -17.80
CA PHE A 14 -6.32 -1.50 -17.47
C PHE A 14 -5.70 -1.26 -16.09
N ASN A 15 -6.06 -2.08 -15.11
CA ASN A 15 -5.53 -1.97 -13.75
C ASN A 15 -4.02 -2.19 -13.69
N LEU A 16 -3.49 -3.19 -14.41
CA LEU A 16 -2.05 -3.42 -14.51
C LEU A 16 -1.31 -2.29 -15.23
N GLN A 17 -1.96 -1.59 -16.16
CA GLN A 17 -1.38 -0.39 -16.79
C GLN A 17 -1.27 0.76 -15.80
N VAL A 18 -2.26 0.98 -14.94
CA VAL A 18 -2.19 2.01 -13.89
C VAL A 18 -1.08 1.69 -12.90
N VAL A 19 -0.95 0.42 -12.48
CA VAL A 19 0.15 -0.04 -11.61
C VAL A 19 1.51 0.20 -12.27
N GLY A 20 1.68 -0.22 -13.53
CA GLY A 20 2.92 -0.02 -14.27
C GLY A 20 3.27 1.45 -14.50
N TYR A 21 2.27 2.28 -14.79
CA TYR A 21 2.43 3.73 -14.92
C TYR A 21 2.87 4.38 -13.61
N LEU A 22 2.22 4.03 -12.49
CA LEU A 22 2.57 4.57 -11.18
C LEU A 22 3.99 4.19 -10.76
N ILE A 23 4.39 2.92 -10.96
CA ILE A 23 5.76 2.48 -10.70
C ILE A 23 6.75 3.29 -11.54
N ALA A 24 6.51 3.43 -12.84
CA ALA A 24 7.39 4.18 -13.73
C ALA A 24 7.48 5.67 -13.36
N LEU A 25 6.39 6.25 -12.87
CA LEU A 25 6.35 7.64 -12.43
C LEU A 25 7.13 7.85 -11.12
N ILE A 26 6.99 6.92 -10.17
CA ILE A 26 7.74 6.93 -8.91
C ILE A 26 9.25 6.71 -9.15
N ASP A 27 9.61 5.73 -9.97
CA ASP A 27 11.02 5.37 -10.22
C ASP A 27 11.81 6.48 -10.94
N GLN A 28 11.14 7.39 -11.65
CA GLN A 28 11.78 8.52 -12.32
C GLN A 28 12.32 9.59 -11.36
N ASN A 29 11.85 9.61 -10.10
CA ASN A 29 12.37 10.41 -8.99
C ASN A 29 12.56 11.93 -9.26
N ASN A 30 11.88 12.48 -10.28
CA ASN A 30 11.96 13.86 -10.74
C ASN A 30 10.57 14.53 -10.66
N PHE A 31 9.96 14.51 -9.48
CA PHE A 31 8.57 14.94 -9.28
C PHE A 31 8.39 16.45 -9.42
N THR A 32 7.50 16.87 -10.30
CA THR A 32 6.89 18.20 -10.31
C THR A 32 5.59 18.19 -9.49
N SER A 33 5.05 19.37 -9.16
CA SER A 33 3.76 19.45 -8.45
C SER A 33 2.59 18.85 -9.25
N GLU A 34 2.67 18.84 -10.59
CA GLU A 34 1.70 18.21 -11.47
C GLU A 34 1.80 16.67 -11.42
N ASP A 35 3.01 16.14 -11.23
CA ASP A 35 3.25 14.71 -11.04
C ASP A 35 2.64 14.22 -9.72
N ASN A 36 2.68 15.02 -8.66
CA ASN A 36 2.04 14.66 -7.38
C ASN A 36 0.52 14.46 -7.54
N GLY A 37 -0.17 15.35 -8.27
CA GLY A 37 -1.60 15.19 -8.54
C GLY A 37 -1.91 13.90 -9.32
N SER A 38 -1.07 13.57 -10.30
CA SER A 38 -1.19 12.33 -11.07
C SER A 38 -0.91 11.08 -10.24
N ILE A 39 0.08 11.13 -9.33
CA ILE A 39 0.40 10.05 -8.39
C ILE A 39 -0.78 9.80 -7.46
N PHE A 40 -1.36 10.85 -6.85
CA PHE A 40 -2.52 10.70 -5.97
C PHE A 40 -3.71 10.08 -6.69
N LEU A 41 -4.02 10.52 -7.92
CA LEU A 41 -5.11 9.95 -8.71
C LEU A 41 -4.89 8.46 -9.05
N ALA A 42 -3.64 8.09 -9.38
CA ALA A 42 -3.27 6.70 -9.62
C ALA A 42 -3.39 5.86 -8.33
N CYS A 43 -2.92 6.39 -7.20
CA CYS A 43 -3.06 5.78 -5.89
C CYS A 43 -4.54 5.58 -5.52
N ASP A 44 -5.40 6.58 -5.69
CA ASP A 44 -6.84 6.48 -5.44
C ASP A 44 -7.48 5.40 -6.31
N THR A 45 -7.10 5.31 -7.58
CA THR A 45 -7.60 4.30 -8.52
C THR A 45 -7.22 2.89 -8.05
N ILE A 46 -5.96 2.69 -7.64
CA ILE A 46 -5.45 1.40 -7.16
C ILE A 46 -6.06 1.04 -5.80
N LEU A 47 -6.18 2.00 -4.88
CA LEU A 47 -6.80 1.78 -3.57
C LEU A 47 -8.25 1.32 -3.74
N ASN A 48 -9.03 2.03 -4.57
CA ASN A 48 -10.42 1.66 -4.87
C ASN A 48 -10.53 0.28 -5.54
N LEU A 49 -9.54 -0.09 -6.36
CA LEU A 49 -9.47 -1.41 -6.96
C LEU A 49 -9.23 -2.51 -5.91
N LEU A 50 -8.23 -2.33 -5.05
CA LEU A 50 -7.88 -3.29 -3.99
C LEU A 50 -9.04 -3.48 -3.02
N LEU A 51 -9.74 -2.41 -2.63
CA LEU A 51 -10.93 -2.52 -1.78
C LEU A 51 -12.10 -3.27 -2.44
N LYS A 52 -12.13 -3.39 -3.77
CA LYS A 52 -13.16 -4.10 -4.54
C LYS A 52 -12.69 -5.49 -5.03
N GLN A 53 -11.56 -5.99 -4.54
CA GLN A 53 -10.95 -7.24 -4.98
C GLN A 53 -11.85 -8.47 -4.81
N GLU A 54 -12.75 -8.52 -3.83
CA GLU A 54 -13.69 -9.64 -3.69
C GLU A 54 -14.69 -9.72 -4.85
N GLN A 55 -14.95 -8.59 -5.51
CA GLN A 55 -15.86 -8.48 -6.66
C GLN A 55 -15.13 -8.71 -7.99
N ILE A 56 -13.82 -8.46 -8.02
CA ILE A 56 -12.98 -8.51 -9.21
C ILE A 56 -11.96 -9.63 -8.98
N LYS A 57 -12.16 -10.82 -9.55
CA LYS A 57 -11.20 -11.93 -9.45
C LYS A 57 -9.81 -11.48 -9.92
N PHE A 58 -9.00 -11.07 -8.96
CA PHE A 58 -7.69 -10.48 -9.19
C PHE A 58 -6.64 -11.57 -9.02
N PRO A 59 -5.64 -11.69 -9.91
CA PRO A 59 -4.49 -12.54 -9.65
C PRO A 59 -3.72 -11.95 -8.47
N SER A 60 -3.96 -12.48 -7.28
CA SER A 60 -3.28 -12.10 -6.01
C SER A 60 -1.76 -12.19 -6.08
N ASP A 61 -1.27 -12.99 -7.02
CA ASP A 61 0.15 -13.33 -7.16
C ASP A 61 0.82 -12.59 -8.32
N ASP A 62 0.20 -11.52 -8.84
CA ASP A 62 0.82 -10.73 -9.90
C ASP A 62 2.03 -9.95 -9.33
N PRO A 63 3.25 -10.17 -9.86
CA PRO A 63 4.49 -9.56 -9.36
C PRO A 63 4.46 -8.03 -9.40
N SER A 64 3.59 -7.44 -10.22
CA SER A 64 3.44 -5.98 -10.32
C SER A 64 3.01 -5.34 -9.01
N PHE A 65 2.24 -6.03 -8.16
CA PHE A 65 1.82 -5.50 -6.86
C PHE A 65 2.95 -5.52 -5.85
N ILE A 66 3.82 -6.53 -5.87
CA ILE A 66 5.02 -6.55 -5.04
C ILE A 66 5.94 -5.39 -5.46
N ARG A 67 6.16 -5.20 -6.77
CA ARG A 67 6.94 -4.06 -7.28
C ARG A 67 6.31 -2.71 -6.91
N LEU A 68 4.98 -2.63 -6.91
CA LEU A 68 4.26 -1.43 -6.48
C LEU A 68 4.48 -1.13 -5.00
N SER A 69 4.36 -2.13 -4.11
CA SER A 69 4.63 -1.96 -2.68
C SER A 69 6.06 -1.46 -2.44
N VAL A 70 7.03 -1.98 -3.18
CA VAL A 70 8.42 -1.53 -3.12
C VAL A 70 8.53 -0.06 -3.56
N ALA A 71 7.98 0.29 -4.73
CA ALA A 71 8.01 1.66 -5.25
C ALA A 71 7.36 2.65 -4.27
N LEU A 72 6.17 2.35 -3.74
CA LEU A 72 5.46 3.20 -2.78
C LEU A 72 6.24 3.36 -1.46
N SER A 73 6.89 2.30 -0.98
CA SER A 73 7.71 2.39 0.24
C SER A 73 8.90 3.32 0.09
N ARG A 74 9.51 3.37 -1.11
CA ARG A 74 10.62 4.27 -1.44
C ARG A 74 10.13 5.69 -1.66
N TRP A 75 9.00 5.85 -2.36
CA TRP A 75 8.37 7.16 -2.56
C TRP A 75 8.10 7.85 -1.22
N ALA A 76 7.58 7.11 -0.25
CA ALA A 76 7.27 7.67 1.07
C ALA A 76 8.51 7.85 1.99
N GLU A 77 9.67 7.23 1.69
CA GLU A 77 10.85 7.26 2.57
C GLU A 77 11.37 8.69 2.83
N GLY A 78 11.32 9.57 1.82
CA GLY A 78 11.80 10.95 1.91
C GLY A 78 10.71 12.00 2.16
N MET A 79 9.46 11.58 2.32
CA MET A 79 8.30 12.49 2.44
C MET A 79 7.83 12.57 3.88
N ASP A 80 7.49 13.76 4.38
CA ASP A 80 6.88 13.99 5.71
C ASP A 80 5.39 14.36 5.64
N ASP A 81 4.80 14.29 4.46
CA ASP A 81 3.38 14.57 4.24
C ASP A 81 2.51 13.38 4.70
N ALA A 82 1.58 13.65 5.62
CA ALA A 82 0.69 12.65 6.18
C ALA A 82 -0.16 11.97 5.10
N SER A 83 -0.66 12.73 4.13
CA SER A 83 -1.50 12.19 3.06
C SER A 83 -0.76 11.15 2.21
N ILE A 84 0.53 11.40 1.93
CA ILE A 84 1.40 10.48 1.18
C ILE A 84 1.66 9.21 2.00
N ILE A 85 2.04 9.38 3.27
CA ILE A 85 2.36 8.26 4.16
C ILE A 85 1.14 7.37 4.37
N MET A 86 -0.03 7.97 4.61
CA MET A 86 -1.28 7.26 4.81
C MET A 86 -1.69 6.52 3.54
N MET A 87 -1.70 7.20 2.39
CA MET A 87 -2.07 6.60 1.10
C MET A 87 -1.17 5.42 0.73
N ALA A 88 0.15 5.61 0.79
CA ALA A 88 1.13 4.55 0.51
C ALA A 88 0.98 3.38 1.48
N SER A 89 0.79 3.65 2.78
CA SER A 89 0.61 2.62 3.80
C SER A 89 -0.67 1.81 3.59
N SER A 90 -1.77 2.45 3.19
CA SER A 90 -3.05 1.77 2.92
C SER A 90 -2.93 0.81 1.74
N ILE A 91 -2.34 1.25 0.62
CA ILE A 91 -2.14 0.40 -0.56
C ILE A 91 -1.21 -0.77 -0.23
N CYS A 92 -0.05 -0.50 0.40
CA CYS A 92 0.89 -1.53 0.83
C CYS A 92 0.24 -2.55 1.77
N SER A 93 -0.58 -2.11 2.72
CA SER A 93 -1.26 -3.00 3.66
C SER A 93 -2.27 -3.92 2.98
N LEU A 94 -3.01 -3.41 2.00
CA LEU A 94 -3.94 -4.23 1.21
C LEU A 94 -3.20 -5.23 0.31
N ILE A 95 -2.06 -4.86 -0.26
CA ILE A 95 -1.23 -5.78 -1.04
C ILE A 95 -0.65 -6.89 -0.16
N LEU A 96 -0.17 -6.55 1.04
CA LEU A 96 0.25 -7.54 2.03
C LEU A 96 -0.91 -8.47 2.40
N ASP A 97 -2.13 -7.93 2.51
CA ASP A 97 -3.30 -8.75 2.79
C ASP A 97 -3.64 -9.73 1.66
N LEU A 98 -3.33 -9.36 0.41
CA LEU A 98 -3.54 -10.21 -0.76
C LEU A 98 -2.46 -11.25 -1.01
N THR A 99 -1.24 -11.04 -0.51
CA THR A 99 -0.09 -11.89 -0.82
C THR A 99 0.33 -12.76 0.38
N SER A 100 1.41 -13.51 0.23
CA SER A 100 2.03 -14.27 1.32
C SER A 100 3.47 -13.82 1.53
N GLU A 101 4.00 -14.03 2.74
CA GLU A 101 5.39 -13.70 3.02
C GLU A 101 6.36 -14.51 2.13
N GLU A 102 6.02 -15.77 1.83
CA GLU A 102 6.79 -16.60 0.91
C GLU A 102 6.82 -16.02 -0.51
N ALA A 103 5.68 -15.57 -1.04
CA ALA A 103 5.62 -14.95 -2.37
C ALA A 103 6.43 -13.65 -2.42
N LEU A 104 6.39 -12.88 -1.33
CA LEU A 104 7.16 -11.65 -1.18
C LEU A 104 8.67 -11.92 -1.14
N LEU A 105 9.11 -12.86 -0.30
CA LEU A 105 10.54 -13.18 -0.11
C LEU A 105 11.16 -13.89 -1.32
N ASN A 106 10.36 -14.65 -2.08
CA ASN A 106 10.82 -15.31 -3.31
C ASN A 106 10.82 -14.39 -4.53
N HIS A 107 10.33 -13.15 -4.41
CA HIS A 107 10.26 -12.23 -5.53
C HIS A 107 11.66 -11.67 -5.86
N PRO A 108 12.13 -11.75 -7.13
CA PRO A 108 13.50 -11.38 -7.49
C PRO A 108 13.82 -9.90 -7.25
N ASP A 109 12.82 -9.02 -7.33
CA ASP A 109 12.98 -7.58 -7.10
C ASP A 109 12.77 -7.17 -5.62
N PHE A 110 12.47 -8.13 -4.73
CA PHE A 110 12.23 -7.83 -3.31
C PHE A 110 13.45 -8.19 -2.46
N THR A 111 14.01 -7.19 -1.78
CA THR A 111 15.23 -7.32 -0.99
C THR A 111 14.97 -7.14 0.50
N SER A 112 15.94 -7.51 1.35
CA SER A 112 15.86 -7.26 2.79
C SER A 112 15.77 -5.77 3.14
N GLY A 113 16.31 -4.89 2.29
CA GLY A 113 16.15 -3.44 2.42
C GLY A 113 14.69 -2.99 2.26
N ASP A 114 13.94 -3.66 1.38
CA ASP A 114 12.54 -3.33 1.13
C ASP A 114 11.65 -3.73 2.32
N ILE A 115 11.99 -4.79 3.06
CA ILE A 115 11.35 -5.10 4.36
C ILE A 115 11.54 -3.93 5.34
N GLY A 116 12.75 -3.36 5.39
CA GLY A 116 13.06 -2.21 6.22
C GLY A 116 12.25 -0.97 5.85
N ASN A 117 12.13 -0.67 4.55
CA ASN A 117 11.37 0.49 4.08
C ASN A 117 9.86 0.31 4.28
N LEU A 118 9.34 -0.87 3.99
CA LEU A 118 7.93 -1.19 4.17
C LEU A 118 7.54 -1.16 5.65
N SER A 119 8.33 -1.77 6.53
CA SER A 119 8.08 -1.75 7.97
C SER A 119 8.15 -0.34 8.54
N LYS A 120 9.13 0.49 8.13
CA LYS A 120 9.19 1.92 8.49
C LYS A 120 7.96 2.68 8.01
N LEU A 121 7.49 2.46 6.79
CA LEU A 121 6.29 3.11 6.24
C LEU A 121 5.06 2.81 7.11
N ILE A 122 4.77 1.53 7.34
CA ILE A 122 3.63 1.12 8.19
C ILE A 122 3.77 1.70 9.60
N ARG A 123 4.97 1.67 10.17
CA ARG A 123 5.30 2.30 11.45
C ARG A 123 4.98 3.79 11.48
N ARG A 124 5.38 4.55 10.46
CA ARG A 124 5.13 6.00 10.38
C ARG A 124 3.63 6.31 10.34
N SER A 125 2.83 5.50 9.63
CA SER A 125 1.37 5.67 9.61
C SER A 125 0.74 5.53 11.01
N PHE A 126 1.24 4.62 11.85
CA PHE A 126 0.78 4.48 13.24
C PHE A 126 1.17 5.66 14.13
N VAL A 127 2.33 6.29 13.88
CA VAL A 127 2.77 7.49 14.62
C VAL A 127 1.90 8.69 14.29
N MET A 128 1.70 8.96 12.99
CA MET A 128 1.07 10.19 12.53
C MET A 128 -0.40 10.27 12.97
N CYS A 129 -1.13 9.15 12.90
CA CYS A 129 -2.52 9.11 13.36
C CYS A 129 -2.65 9.29 14.89
N GLY A 130 -1.58 9.07 15.66
CA GLY A 130 -1.53 9.34 17.09
C GLY A 130 -1.29 10.80 17.45
N GLN A 131 -0.84 11.63 16.50
CA GLN A 131 -0.40 13.01 16.75
C GLN A 131 -1.30 14.10 16.13
N ASP A 132 -2.09 13.83 15.09
CA ASP A 132 -2.68 14.92 14.26
C ASP A 132 -4.20 14.91 14.01
N LEU A 133 -5.02 14.19 14.79
CA LEU A 133 -6.47 14.14 14.55
C LEU A 133 -7.25 15.33 15.13
N ILE A 134 -7.09 16.55 14.56
CA ILE A 134 -7.99 17.70 14.79
C ILE A 134 -8.14 18.58 13.51
N SER A 135 -8.66 18.06 12.38
CA SER A 135 -9.28 18.88 11.32
C SER A 135 -10.18 18.04 10.38
N ASP A 136 -11.03 18.65 9.54
CA ASP A 136 -11.92 17.92 8.59
C ASP A 136 -11.14 17.18 7.47
N ASP A 137 -9.93 17.64 7.11
CA ASP A 137 -9.01 16.90 6.22
C ASP A 137 -8.55 15.58 6.87
N ALA A 138 -8.60 15.48 8.20
CA ALA A 138 -8.28 14.27 8.92
C ALA A 138 -9.29 13.14 8.68
N LYS A 139 -10.49 13.39 8.13
CA LYS A 139 -11.47 12.33 7.92
C LYS A 139 -11.02 11.30 6.88
N ALA A 140 -10.45 11.76 5.76
CA ALA A 140 -9.90 10.86 4.76
C ALA A 140 -8.71 10.07 5.32
N GLU A 141 -7.87 10.72 6.13
CA GLU A 141 -6.76 10.07 6.83
C GLU A 141 -7.25 9.06 7.87
N VAL A 142 -8.36 9.32 8.55
CA VAL A 142 -9.02 8.38 9.49
C VAL A 142 -9.52 7.14 8.74
N ASP A 143 -10.17 7.31 7.58
CA ASP A 143 -10.63 6.18 6.77
C ASP A 143 -9.43 5.33 6.28
N LEU A 144 -8.36 5.97 5.82
CA LEU A 144 -7.10 5.31 5.43
C LEU A 144 -6.45 4.59 6.62
N PHE A 145 -6.47 5.18 7.81
CA PHE A 145 -5.97 4.57 9.03
C PHE A 145 -6.74 3.32 9.43
N GLN A 146 -8.07 3.38 9.30
CA GLN A 146 -8.92 2.23 9.57
C GLN A 146 -8.64 1.09 8.59
N ILE A 147 -8.38 1.39 7.32
CA ILE A 147 -7.92 0.41 6.32
C ILE A 147 -6.60 -0.22 6.77
N ILE A 148 -5.59 0.60 7.13
CA ILE A 148 -4.27 0.12 7.55
C ILE A 148 -4.37 -0.79 8.77
N THR A 149 -5.09 -0.37 9.81
CA THR A 149 -5.23 -1.14 11.06
C THR A 149 -5.98 -2.45 10.85
N SER A 150 -7.04 -2.44 10.03
CA SER A 150 -7.82 -3.64 9.70
C SER A 150 -6.98 -4.63 8.89
N ALA A 151 -6.29 -4.15 7.85
CA ALA A 151 -5.40 -4.96 7.03
C ALA A 151 -4.23 -5.51 7.87
N TYR A 152 -3.55 -4.67 8.67
CA TYR A 152 -2.47 -5.11 9.56
C TYR A 152 -2.91 -6.26 10.48
N SER A 153 -4.10 -6.16 11.07
CA SER A 153 -4.64 -7.22 11.93
C SER A 153 -4.87 -8.54 11.17
N SER A 154 -5.11 -8.48 9.86
CA SER A 154 -5.31 -9.65 8.99
C SER A 154 -4.00 -10.26 8.49
N TRP A 155 -3.01 -9.45 8.11
CA TRP A 155 -1.76 -9.95 7.54
C TRP A 155 -0.62 -10.09 8.54
N ALA A 156 -0.57 -9.38 9.67
CA ALA A 156 0.62 -9.34 10.53
C ALA A 156 1.12 -10.72 10.98
N ASP A 157 0.20 -11.64 11.33
CA ASP A 157 0.57 -12.99 11.74
C ASP A 157 1.03 -13.88 10.57
N ARG A 158 0.73 -13.50 9.32
CA ARG A 158 1.20 -14.15 8.09
C ARG A 158 2.56 -13.62 7.62
N PHE A 159 3.02 -12.48 8.15
CA PHE A 159 4.31 -11.86 7.81
C PHE A 159 5.14 -11.56 9.06
N PRO A 160 5.62 -12.58 9.79
CA PRO A 160 6.42 -12.42 11.01
C PRO A 160 7.64 -11.50 10.84
N SER A 161 8.32 -11.51 9.69
CA SER A 161 9.52 -10.68 9.48
C SER A 161 9.18 -9.20 9.42
N ILE A 162 8.07 -8.86 8.74
CA ILE A 162 7.60 -7.47 8.64
C ILE A 162 7.03 -7.02 9.99
N LYS A 163 6.18 -7.84 10.62
CA LYS A 163 5.61 -7.57 11.95
C LYS A 163 6.70 -7.27 12.97
N GLN A 164 7.73 -8.12 13.03
CA GLN A 164 8.85 -7.93 13.94
C GLN A 164 9.55 -6.59 13.69
N ALA A 165 9.81 -6.22 12.44
CA ALA A 165 10.48 -4.96 12.10
C ALA A 165 9.63 -3.71 12.45
N VAL A 166 8.30 -3.80 12.28
CA VAL A 166 7.35 -2.75 12.68
C VAL A 166 7.37 -2.56 14.20
N GLU A 167 7.35 -3.65 14.97
CA GLU A 167 7.26 -3.63 16.43
C GLU A 167 8.60 -3.39 17.14
N SER A 168 9.71 -3.87 16.59
CA SER A 168 11.06 -3.81 17.20
C SER A 168 11.61 -2.40 17.32
N SER A 169 11.04 -1.44 16.60
CA SER A 169 11.52 -0.07 16.54
C SER A 169 10.96 0.82 17.68
N GLY A 170 10.13 0.26 18.58
CA GLY A 170 9.57 0.92 19.79
C GLY A 170 8.04 0.81 19.89
N PRO A 171 7.43 1.04 21.07
CA PRO A 171 6.00 0.84 21.28
C PRO A 171 5.13 1.81 20.47
N PHE A 172 4.13 1.27 19.76
CA PHE A 172 3.01 2.05 19.22
C PHE A 172 1.70 1.61 19.84
N GLY A 173 0.91 2.60 20.24
CA GLY A 173 -0.41 2.36 20.83
C GLY A 173 -1.36 1.83 19.77
N PHE A 174 -1.48 0.51 19.64
CA PHE A 174 -2.72 -0.10 19.19
C PHE A 174 -3.80 0.26 20.21
N ARG A 175 -4.46 1.40 20.03
CA ARG A 175 -5.70 1.66 20.76
C ARG A 175 -6.72 0.72 20.13
N ARG A 176 -6.88 -0.47 20.72
CA ARG A 176 -7.97 -1.41 20.37
C ARG A 176 -9.27 -0.61 20.38
N VAL A 177 -9.85 -0.39 19.22
CA VAL A 177 -11.25 0.04 19.14
C VAL A 177 -12.05 -1.21 19.49
N SER A 178 -12.51 -1.25 20.74
CA SER A 178 -13.45 -2.27 21.22
C SER A 178 -14.86 -1.92 20.77
#